data_AF-A0A1Y2FFE9-F1
#
_entry.id   AF-A0A1Y2FFE9-F1
#
_cell.length_a   1.000
_cell.length_b   1.000
_cell.length_c   1.000
_cell.angle_alpha   90.00
_cell.angle_beta   90.00
_cell.angle_gamma   90.00
#
_symmetry.space_group_name_H-M   'P 1'
#
loop_
_entity.id
_entity.type
_entity.pdbx_description
1 polymer ?
#
loop_
_entity_poly.entity_id
_entity_poly.type
_entity_poly.pdbx_seq_one_letter_code
_entity_poly.pdbx_strand_id
1 'polypeptide(L)'
;MDFDFMDPPPQETMLTSLFDLWALGALSNTGDLTQLGSRMAVFPMEPSMSKLIIMSEQYGCMDEMLTIVSMLSIPSVFYRPKERAEESDAAREKFSVPESDHLTLLYIFQQWKAQKYSEAWCTKHFLHAKSLRRAREIRMQLQDICQKQRMRQSSAGSDWDLIRKCICSGYFHQAARLRGVAEYSNLRSGMVSAVHPTSALYGLGYLPEFVVYHQIMLTSKTYMSTVTAVDPYWLAELGGVFYSIKEKGQSKKATEHLMNKQMELEADLARARQVEPVEEVKKQTTRLATPGMRLARPPSVVRPGSSVVRPGSSVVRPGSSVRGQRRQTPRHN
;
A
#
# COMPACT_ATOMS: atom_id res chain seq x y z
N MET A 1 -11.78 15.18 3.90
CA MET A 1 -12.27 13.80 3.69
C MET A 1 -13.43 13.89 2.70
N ASP A 2 -13.20 14.57 1.59
CA ASP A 2 -14.27 15.10 0.72
C ASP A 2 -14.42 14.27 -0.56
N PHE A 3 -14.02 12.99 -0.48
CA PHE A 3 -14.25 12.06 -1.57
C PHE A 3 -15.71 11.57 -1.48
N ASP A 4 -16.45 11.75 -2.57
CA ASP A 4 -17.86 11.41 -2.66
C ASP A 4 -18.02 9.90 -2.88
N PHE A 5 -17.93 9.13 -1.79
CA PHE A 5 -18.21 7.69 -1.82
C PHE A 5 -19.71 7.46 -1.98
N MET A 6 -20.08 6.52 -2.86
CA MET A 6 -21.47 6.05 -2.97
C MET A 6 -21.97 5.48 -1.63
N ASP A 7 -21.10 4.71 -0.94
CA ASP A 7 -21.28 4.24 0.43
C ASP A 7 -19.97 4.47 1.20
N PRO A 8 -19.88 5.52 2.05
CA PRO A 8 -18.63 5.84 2.73
C PRO A 8 -18.27 4.77 3.76
N PRO A 9 -17.03 4.27 3.76
CA PRO A 9 -16.58 3.33 4.79
C PRO A 9 -16.51 4.02 6.17
N PRO A 10 -16.52 3.24 7.28
CA PRO A 10 -16.31 3.79 8.61
C PRO A 10 -14.99 4.58 8.70
N GLN A 11 -15.03 5.71 9.41
CA GLN A 11 -13.85 6.57 9.57
C GLN A 11 -12.66 5.83 10.20
N GLU A 12 -12.92 4.93 11.14
CA GLU A 12 -11.88 4.10 11.79
C GLU A 12 -11.12 3.23 10.77
N THR A 13 -11.81 2.66 9.79
CA THR A 13 -11.19 1.85 8.73
C THR A 13 -10.32 2.72 7.83
N MET A 14 -10.77 3.92 7.50
CA MET A 14 -9.97 4.88 6.72
C MET A 14 -8.72 5.32 7.49
N LEU A 15 -8.85 5.64 8.78
CA LEU A 15 -7.72 6.03 9.64
C LEU A 15 -6.71 4.90 9.79
N THR A 16 -7.18 3.66 9.96
CA THR A 16 -6.30 2.48 10.02
C THR A 16 -5.53 2.31 8.73
N SER A 17 -6.21 2.42 7.58
CA SER A 17 -5.57 2.32 6.26
C SER A 17 -4.54 3.45 6.02
N LEU A 18 -4.85 4.67 6.46
CA LEU A 18 -3.95 5.81 6.37
C LEU A 18 -2.70 5.59 7.24
N PHE A 19 -2.88 5.06 8.44
CA PHE A 19 -1.78 4.70 9.32
C PHE A 19 -0.92 3.58 8.75
N ASP A 20 -1.50 2.55 8.13
CA ASP A 20 -0.75 1.47 7.48
C ASP A 20 0.05 1.98 6.27
N LEU A 21 -0.51 2.87 5.46
CA LEU A 21 0.21 3.50 4.34
C LEU A 21 1.33 4.42 4.81
N TRP A 22 1.09 5.20 5.86
CA TRP A 22 2.13 6.01 6.51
C TRP A 22 3.25 5.13 7.09
N ALA A 23 2.89 4.05 7.79
CA ALA A 23 3.82 3.07 8.34
C ALA A 23 4.70 2.44 7.26
N LEU A 24 4.14 2.13 6.10
CA LEU A 24 4.88 1.61 4.94
C LEU A 24 5.78 2.66 4.28
N GLY A 25 5.66 3.94 4.65
CA GLY A 25 6.39 5.06 4.05
C GLY A 25 5.79 5.55 2.74
N ALA A 26 4.56 5.15 2.41
CA ALA A 26 3.85 5.62 1.22
C ALA A 26 3.31 7.06 1.38
N LEU A 27 3.00 7.46 2.62
CA LEU A 27 2.52 8.80 2.98
C LEU A 27 3.54 9.52 3.88
N SER A 28 3.65 10.83 3.72
CA SER A 28 4.40 11.71 4.62
C SER A 28 3.62 11.98 5.91
N ASN A 29 4.27 12.62 6.89
CA ASN A 29 3.62 13.07 8.14
C ASN A 29 2.53 14.13 7.89
N THR A 30 2.54 14.79 6.74
CA THR A 30 1.53 15.76 6.31
C THR A 30 0.36 15.12 5.54
N GLY A 31 0.44 13.83 5.23
CA GLY A 31 -0.55 13.11 4.42
C GLY A 31 -0.32 13.17 2.91
N ASP A 32 0.79 13.73 2.46
CA ASP A 32 1.16 13.79 1.04
C ASP A 32 1.80 12.48 0.57
N LEU A 33 1.66 12.16 -0.72
CA LEU A 33 2.25 10.96 -1.30
C LEU A 33 3.78 11.10 -1.41
N THR A 34 4.52 10.15 -0.84
CA THR A 34 5.99 10.13 -0.98
C THR A 34 6.42 9.64 -2.36
N GLN A 35 7.71 9.77 -2.71
CA GLN A 35 8.23 9.16 -3.93
C GLN A 35 8.08 7.63 -3.94
N LEU A 36 8.22 7.00 -2.77
CA LEU A 36 7.94 5.57 -2.60
C LEU A 36 6.46 5.27 -2.85
N GLY A 37 5.55 6.03 -2.23
CA GLY A 37 4.10 5.87 -2.42
C GLY A 37 3.66 6.08 -3.87
N SER A 38 4.25 7.05 -4.57
CA SER A 38 3.99 7.31 -5.98
C SER A 38 4.41 6.13 -6.87
N ARG A 39 5.56 5.52 -6.59
CA ARG A 39 6.01 4.30 -7.29
C ARG A 39 5.10 3.11 -6.94
N MET A 40 4.69 2.97 -5.68
CA MET A 40 3.78 1.90 -5.24
C MET A 40 2.42 1.97 -5.95
N ALA A 41 1.86 3.17 -6.12
CA ALA A 41 0.55 3.40 -6.71
C ALA A 41 0.42 2.92 -8.18
N VAL A 42 1.54 2.68 -8.87
CA VAL A 42 1.53 2.18 -10.26
C VAL A 42 1.28 0.67 -10.33
N PHE A 43 1.61 -0.07 -9.27
CA PHE A 43 1.45 -1.52 -9.25
C PHE A 43 -0.01 -1.91 -8.91
N PRO A 44 -0.63 -2.83 -9.66
CA PRO A 44 -2.00 -3.28 -9.42
C PRO A 44 -2.06 -4.35 -8.32
N MET A 45 -1.49 -4.07 -7.14
CA MET A 45 -1.42 -5.01 -6.03
C MET A 45 -1.42 -4.28 -4.68
N GLU A 46 -1.41 -5.05 -3.59
CA GLU A 46 -1.36 -4.47 -2.25
C GLU A 46 -0.09 -3.62 -2.02
N PRO A 47 -0.17 -2.56 -1.21
CA PRO A 47 0.96 -1.71 -0.87
C PRO A 47 2.18 -2.49 -0.36
N SER A 48 1.99 -3.46 0.52
CA SER A 48 3.08 -4.26 1.09
C SER A 48 3.85 -5.04 0.02
N MET A 49 3.15 -5.67 -0.93
CA MET A 49 3.77 -6.38 -2.05
C MET A 49 4.45 -5.42 -3.04
N SER A 50 3.81 -4.28 -3.32
CA SER A 50 4.40 -3.23 -4.17
C SER A 50 5.71 -2.71 -3.59
N LYS A 51 5.76 -2.51 -2.26
CA LYS A 51 6.96 -2.10 -1.53
C LYS A 51 8.07 -3.14 -1.67
N LEU A 52 7.77 -4.44 -1.62
CA LEU A 52 8.77 -5.48 -1.82
C LEU A 52 9.48 -5.37 -3.18
N ILE A 53 8.70 -5.17 -4.26
CA ILE A 53 9.26 -5.02 -5.59
C ILE A 53 10.16 -3.77 -5.66
N ILE A 54 9.74 -2.67 -5.07
CA ILE A 54 10.52 -1.43 -5.07
C ILE A 54 11.80 -1.56 -4.23
N MET A 55 11.71 -2.16 -3.04
CA MET A 55 12.86 -2.37 -2.16
C MET A 55 13.84 -3.40 -2.73
N SER A 56 13.37 -4.35 -3.55
CA SER A 56 14.24 -5.33 -4.20
C SER A 56 15.30 -4.71 -5.11
N GLU A 57 15.04 -3.51 -5.63
CA GLU A 57 16.02 -2.72 -6.39
C GLU A 57 17.22 -2.30 -5.52
N GLN A 58 16.98 -1.96 -4.25
CA GLN A 58 18.03 -1.55 -3.31
C GLN A 58 18.84 -2.75 -2.82
N TYR A 59 18.18 -3.88 -2.56
CA TYR A 59 18.81 -5.11 -2.07
C TYR A 59 19.41 -5.99 -3.17
N GLY A 60 19.13 -5.69 -4.44
CA GLY A 60 19.67 -6.44 -5.55
C GLY A 60 18.91 -7.73 -5.90
N CYS A 61 17.72 -7.99 -5.34
CA CYS A 61 16.99 -9.27 -5.43
C CYS A 61 15.69 -9.22 -6.25
N MET A 62 15.68 -8.44 -7.34
CA MET A 62 14.45 -8.17 -8.11
C MET A 62 13.87 -9.41 -8.80
N ASP A 63 14.70 -10.25 -9.40
CA ASP A 63 14.21 -11.45 -10.12
C ASP A 63 13.48 -12.42 -9.19
N GLU A 64 14.06 -12.62 -8.00
CA GLU A 64 13.50 -13.46 -6.95
C GLU A 64 12.22 -12.85 -6.39
N MET A 65 12.22 -11.53 -6.12
CA MET A 65 11.06 -10.86 -5.55
C MET A 65 9.87 -10.80 -6.51
N LEU A 66 10.10 -10.57 -7.80
CA LEU A 66 9.04 -10.65 -8.82
C LEU A 66 8.40 -12.03 -8.82
N THR A 67 9.22 -13.08 -8.68
CA THR A 67 8.74 -14.46 -8.63
C THR A 67 7.93 -14.73 -7.35
N ILE A 68 8.44 -14.33 -6.19
CA ILE A 68 7.75 -14.50 -4.89
C ILE A 68 6.40 -13.78 -4.91
N VAL A 69 6.36 -12.49 -5.27
CA VAL A 69 5.12 -11.71 -5.31
C VAL A 69 4.10 -12.31 -6.28
N SER A 70 4.56 -12.82 -7.42
CA SER A 70 3.67 -13.49 -8.39
C SER A 70 3.09 -14.80 -7.85
N MET A 71 3.86 -15.54 -7.05
CA MET A 71 3.42 -16.77 -6.39
C MET A 71 2.48 -16.49 -5.20
N LEU A 72 2.62 -15.35 -4.52
CA LEU A 72 1.67 -14.91 -3.47
C LEU A 72 0.34 -14.43 -4.05
N SER A 73 0.37 -13.85 -5.26
CA SER A 73 -0.83 -13.30 -5.93
C SER A 73 -1.78 -14.36 -6.51
N ILE A 74 -1.42 -15.64 -6.42
CA ILE A 74 -2.24 -16.76 -6.88
C ILE A 74 -2.77 -17.58 -5.69
N PRO A 75 -3.87 -18.33 -5.85
CA PRO A 75 -4.27 -19.32 -4.86
C PRO A 75 -3.16 -20.36 -4.62
N SER A 76 -3.23 -21.05 -3.48
CA SER A 76 -2.28 -22.08 -3.08
C SER A 76 -1.90 -23.01 -4.25
N VAL A 77 -0.59 -23.16 -4.49
CA VAL A 77 -0.06 -24.00 -5.57
C VAL A 77 -0.08 -25.49 -5.24
N PHE A 78 -0.19 -25.84 -3.96
CA PHE A 78 -0.17 -27.23 -3.51
C PHE A 78 -1.53 -27.89 -3.70
N TYR A 79 -1.51 -29.10 -4.27
CA TYR A 79 -2.68 -29.95 -4.46
C TYR A 79 -2.62 -31.14 -3.51
N ARG A 80 -3.55 -31.24 -2.55
CA ARG A 80 -3.58 -32.34 -1.56
C ARG A 80 -4.83 -33.20 -1.73
N PRO A 81 -4.81 -34.24 -2.58
CA PRO A 81 -5.92 -35.18 -2.71
C PRO A 81 -6.09 -36.02 -1.44
N LYS A 82 -7.33 -36.25 -1.00
CA LYS A 82 -7.63 -36.99 0.25
C LYS A 82 -7.08 -38.42 0.24
N GLU A 83 -7.14 -39.09 -0.92
CA GLU A 83 -6.69 -40.49 -1.08
C GLU A 83 -5.16 -40.65 -1.09
N ARG A 84 -4.42 -39.59 -1.47
CA ARG A 84 -2.95 -39.61 -1.60
C ARG A 84 -2.31 -38.48 -0.82
N ALA A 85 -2.85 -38.21 0.36
CA ALA A 85 -2.42 -37.11 1.21
C ALA A 85 -0.96 -37.27 1.66
N GLU A 86 -0.56 -38.49 2.06
CA GLU A 86 0.80 -38.79 2.50
C GLU A 86 1.83 -38.60 1.37
N GLU A 87 1.54 -39.07 0.16
CA GLU A 87 2.39 -38.86 -1.02
C GLU A 87 2.56 -37.37 -1.34
N SER A 88 1.46 -36.61 -1.24
CA SER A 88 1.46 -35.16 -1.47
C SER A 88 2.28 -34.41 -0.42
N ASP A 89 2.16 -34.80 0.86
CA ASP A 89 2.89 -34.18 1.95
C ASP A 89 4.40 -34.49 1.83
N ALA A 90 4.76 -35.73 1.48
CA ALA A 90 6.15 -36.12 1.22
C ALA A 90 6.76 -35.43 -0.01
N ALA A 91 5.95 -35.16 -1.05
CA ALA A 91 6.39 -34.38 -2.20
C ALA A 91 6.65 -32.91 -1.82
N ARG A 92 5.80 -32.32 -0.95
CA ARG A 92 5.95 -30.94 -0.48
C ARG A 92 7.19 -30.76 0.38
N GLU A 93 7.48 -31.71 1.28
CA GLU A 93 8.67 -31.68 2.14
C GLU A 93 9.99 -31.59 1.34
N LYS A 94 10.03 -32.18 0.13
CA LYS A 94 11.21 -32.05 -0.77
C LYS A 94 11.44 -30.63 -1.29
N PHE A 95 10.41 -29.79 -1.30
CA PHE A 95 10.50 -28.41 -1.75
C PHE A 95 10.62 -27.41 -0.61
N SER A 96 10.30 -27.82 0.62
CA SER A 96 10.36 -26.95 1.77
C SER A 96 11.79 -26.45 1.99
N VAL A 97 11.94 -25.14 1.92
CA VAL A 97 13.15 -24.45 2.36
C VAL A 97 12.98 -24.24 3.87
N PRO A 98 13.85 -24.82 4.71
CA PRO A 98 13.82 -24.53 6.14
C PRO A 98 13.95 -23.01 6.32
N GLU A 99 13.28 -22.45 7.31
CA GLU A 99 13.27 -21.01 7.63
C GLU A 99 12.32 -20.11 6.79
N SER A 100 11.86 -20.51 5.58
CA SER A 100 11.01 -19.62 4.77
C SER A 100 10.06 -20.30 3.78
N ASP A 101 8.78 -20.01 3.93
CA ASP A 101 7.75 -20.34 2.93
C ASP A 101 7.86 -19.51 1.65
N HIS A 102 8.26 -18.24 1.77
CA HIS A 102 8.46 -17.38 0.61
C HIS A 102 9.57 -17.94 -0.31
N LEU A 103 10.67 -18.41 0.29
CA LEU A 103 11.74 -19.08 -0.45
C LEU A 103 11.31 -20.44 -0.99
N THR A 104 10.44 -21.16 -0.28
CA THR A 104 9.82 -22.39 -0.79
C THR A 104 9.04 -22.14 -2.08
N LEU A 105 8.24 -21.07 -2.13
CA LEU A 105 7.51 -20.68 -3.35
C LEU A 105 8.45 -20.32 -4.50
N LEU A 106 9.53 -19.58 -4.21
CA LEU A 106 10.57 -19.25 -5.18
C LEU A 106 11.23 -20.51 -5.74
N TYR A 107 11.61 -21.45 -4.86
CA TYR A 107 12.25 -22.70 -5.24
C TYR A 107 11.36 -23.55 -6.15
N ILE A 108 10.07 -23.68 -5.82
CA ILE A 108 9.09 -24.40 -6.66
C ILE A 108 9.03 -23.79 -8.06
N PHE A 109 8.93 -22.46 -8.16
CA PHE A 109 8.87 -21.79 -9.46
C PHE A 109 10.16 -21.97 -10.27
N GLN A 110 11.33 -21.89 -9.63
CA GLN A 110 12.62 -22.12 -10.28
C GLN A 110 12.75 -23.56 -10.79
N GLN A 111 12.35 -24.56 -10.00
CA GLN A 111 12.34 -25.96 -10.43
C GLN A 111 11.39 -26.19 -11.60
N TRP A 112 10.20 -25.60 -11.56
CA TRP A 112 9.25 -25.68 -12.66
C TRP A 112 9.78 -25.04 -13.95
N LYS A 113 10.45 -23.89 -13.82
CA LYS A 113 11.13 -23.20 -14.93
C LYS A 113 12.27 -24.06 -15.51
N ALA A 114 13.08 -24.71 -14.68
CA ALA A 114 14.15 -25.61 -15.12
C ALA A 114 13.61 -26.83 -15.89
N GLN A 115 12.44 -27.32 -15.50
CA GLN A 115 11.70 -28.40 -16.19
C GLN A 115 10.88 -27.88 -17.39
N LYS A 116 11.25 -26.72 -17.96
CA LYS A 116 10.64 -26.10 -19.14
C LYS A 116 9.13 -25.92 -19.00
N TYR A 117 8.65 -25.61 -17.80
CA TYR A 117 7.24 -25.37 -17.51
C TYR A 117 6.33 -26.61 -17.76
N SER A 118 6.87 -27.81 -17.58
CA SER A 118 6.15 -29.08 -17.80
C SER A 118 4.93 -29.26 -16.87
N GLU A 119 3.77 -29.54 -17.47
CA GLU A 119 2.55 -29.91 -16.73
C GLU A 119 2.68 -31.29 -16.07
N ALA A 120 3.33 -32.24 -16.74
CA ALA A 120 3.55 -33.58 -16.21
C ALA A 120 4.40 -33.55 -14.92
N TRP A 121 5.35 -32.61 -14.85
CA TRP A 121 6.14 -32.39 -13.64
C TRP A 121 5.26 -31.87 -12.48
N CYS A 122 4.38 -30.91 -12.75
CA CYS A 122 3.42 -30.41 -11.75
C CYS A 122 2.54 -31.55 -11.20
N THR A 123 1.99 -32.39 -12.08
CA THR A 123 1.14 -33.52 -11.66
C THR A 123 1.91 -34.52 -10.80
N LYS A 124 3.16 -34.85 -11.18
CA LYS A 124 4.03 -35.75 -10.39
C LYS A 124 4.33 -35.19 -9.00
N HIS A 125 4.45 -33.88 -8.86
CA HIS A 125 4.82 -33.20 -7.63
C HIS A 125 3.63 -32.60 -6.87
N PHE A 126 2.40 -32.97 -7.24
CA PHE A 126 1.18 -32.50 -6.57
C PHE A 126 1.06 -30.97 -6.56
N LEU A 127 1.34 -30.35 -7.71
CA LEU A 127 1.24 -28.90 -7.92
C LEU A 127 0.16 -28.56 -8.95
N HIS A 128 -0.54 -27.45 -8.74
CA HIS A 128 -1.53 -26.94 -9.68
C HIS A 128 -0.87 -26.22 -10.86
N ALA A 129 -0.77 -26.90 -12.01
CA ALA A 129 -0.18 -26.35 -13.24
C ALA A 129 -0.86 -25.06 -13.72
N LYS A 130 -2.20 -24.97 -13.58
CA LYS A 130 -2.97 -23.75 -13.93
C LYS A 130 -2.57 -22.56 -13.08
N SER A 131 -2.39 -22.75 -11.77
CA SER A 131 -1.96 -21.69 -10.86
C SER A 131 -0.54 -21.22 -11.19
N LEU A 132 0.40 -22.15 -11.44
CA LEU A 132 1.77 -21.82 -11.83
C LEU A 132 1.85 -21.04 -13.16
N ARG A 133 1.01 -21.40 -14.15
CA ARG A 133 0.90 -20.64 -15.40
C ARG A 133 0.45 -19.21 -15.15
N ARG A 134 -0.57 -19.02 -14.30
CA ARG A 134 -1.05 -17.69 -13.91
C ARG A 134 0.04 -16.89 -13.18
N ALA A 135 0.80 -17.51 -12.28
CA ALA A 135 1.94 -16.84 -11.64
C ALA A 135 2.99 -16.38 -12.66
N ARG A 136 3.27 -17.18 -13.71
CA ARG A 136 4.18 -16.76 -14.79
C ARG A 136 3.64 -15.55 -15.55
N GLU A 137 2.34 -15.52 -15.86
CA GLU A 137 1.70 -14.37 -16.53
C GLU A 137 1.78 -13.10 -15.69
N ILE A 138 1.46 -13.19 -14.40
CA ILE A 138 1.59 -12.07 -13.45
C ILE A 138 3.04 -11.60 -13.40
N ARG A 139 4.01 -12.53 -13.30
CA ARG A 139 5.43 -12.18 -13.27
C ARG A 139 5.87 -11.39 -14.50
N MET A 140 5.40 -11.75 -15.69
CA MET A 140 5.70 -11.01 -16.92
C MET A 140 5.11 -9.60 -16.89
N GLN A 141 3.85 -9.45 -16.45
CA GLN A 141 3.21 -8.13 -16.32
C GLN A 141 3.95 -7.23 -15.33
N LEU A 142 4.37 -7.78 -14.18
CA LEU A 142 5.13 -7.04 -13.18
C LEU A 142 6.52 -6.64 -13.68
N GLN A 143 7.18 -7.53 -14.42
CA GLN A 143 8.46 -7.24 -15.06
C GLN A 143 8.32 -6.10 -16.08
N ASP A 144 7.25 -6.08 -16.87
CA ASP A 144 6.97 -5.00 -17.83
C ASP A 144 6.74 -3.65 -17.13
N ILE A 145 6.02 -3.65 -16.00
CA ILE A 145 5.82 -2.44 -15.20
C ILE A 145 7.17 -1.94 -14.65
N CYS A 146 8.01 -2.83 -14.12
CA CYS A 146 9.34 -2.47 -13.61
C CYS A 146 10.22 -1.87 -14.72
N GLN A 147 10.18 -2.42 -15.93
CA GLN A 147 10.90 -1.87 -17.09
C GLN A 147 10.41 -0.47 -17.47
N LYS A 148 9.08 -0.25 -17.50
CA LYS A 148 8.49 1.07 -17.76
C LYS A 148 8.89 2.11 -16.71
N GLN A 149 9.01 1.67 -15.45
CA GLN A 149 9.49 2.48 -14.33
C GLN A 149 11.03 2.63 -14.29
N ARG A 150 11.76 2.08 -15.27
CA ARG A 150 13.22 2.11 -15.39
C ARG A 150 13.94 1.55 -14.15
N MET A 151 13.36 0.53 -13.53
CA MET A 151 13.94 -0.11 -12.36
C MET A 151 15.11 -1.01 -12.76
N ARG A 152 16.17 -1.02 -11.94
CA ARG A 152 17.35 -1.87 -12.18
C ARG A 152 17.00 -3.34 -11.91
N GLN A 153 17.11 -4.18 -12.94
CA GLN A 153 17.00 -5.63 -12.78
C GLN A 153 18.30 -6.20 -12.23
N SER A 154 18.18 -7.03 -11.21
CA SER A 154 19.27 -7.72 -10.54
C SER A 154 18.76 -9.00 -9.89
N SER A 155 19.67 -9.94 -9.65
CA SER A 155 19.41 -11.20 -8.94
C SER A 155 20.40 -11.29 -7.79
N ALA A 156 19.92 -11.74 -6.63
CA ALA A 156 20.74 -11.90 -5.43
C ALA A 156 21.60 -13.18 -5.45
N GLY A 157 21.50 -14.00 -6.49
CA GLY A 157 22.27 -15.23 -6.61
C GLY A 157 21.95 -16.22 -5.50
N SER A 158 22.89 -16.43 -4.57
CA SER A 158 22.77 -17.39 -3.46
C SER A 158 22.52 -16.75 -2.09
N ASP A 159 22.41 -15.43 -2.01
CA ASP A 159 22.24 -14.71 -0.75
C ASP A 159 20.76 -14.64 -0.34
N TRP A 160 20.29 -15.71 0.30
CA TRP A 160 18.92 -15.81 0.82
C TRP A 160 18.58 -14.74 1.86
N ASP A 161 19.58 -14.25 2.60
CA ASP A 161 19.43 -13.22 3.64
C ASP A 161 18.98 -11.89 3.06
N LEU A 162 19.48 -11.52 1.88
CA LEU A 162 19.06 -10.29 1.20
C LEU A 162 17.59 -10.38 0.79
N ILE A 163 17.14 -11.56 0.34
CA ILE A 163 15.74 -11.81 -0.01
C ILE A 163 14.88 -11.74 1.25
N ARG A 164 15.29 -12.37 2.36
CA ARG A 164 14.57 -12.34 3.64
C ARG A 164 14.49 -10.93 4.24
N LYS A 165 15.60 -10.18 4.21
CA LYS A 165 15.64 -8.77 4.63
C LYS A 165 14.72 -7.91 3.75
N CYS A 166 14.68 -8.17 2.44
CA CYS A 166 13.74 -7.50 1.56
C CYS A 166 12.27 -7.84 1.90
N ILE A 167 11.94 -9.10 2.15
CA ILE A 167 10.60 -9.54 2.61
C ILE A 167 10.21 -8.81 3.91
N CYS A 168 11.16 -8.72 4.85
CA CYS A 168 10.98 -7.98 6.09
C CYS A 168 10.60 -6.51 5.85
N SER A 169 11.17 -5.84 4.85
CA SER A 169 10.88 -4.43 4.55
C SER A 169 9.44 -4.15 4.12
N GLY A 170 8.75 -5.12 3.52
CA GLY A 170 7.35 -5.03 3.14
C GLY A 170 6.42 -5.49 4.26
N TYR A 171 6.79 -6.54 5.00
CA TYR A 171 5.93 -7.19 5.99
C TYR A 171 6.31 -6.94 7.45
N PHE A 172 7.19 -5.98 7.76
CA PHE A 172 7.56 -5.67 9.15
C PHE A 172 6.35 -5.37 10.04
N HIS A 173 5.27 -4.79 9.50
CA HIS A 173 4.04 -4.52 10.25
C HIS A 173 3.26 -5.79 10.63
N GLN A 174 3.52 -6.90 9.92
CA GLN A 174 3.00 -8.25 10.14
C GLN A 174 4.10 -9.16 10.75
N ALA A 175 4.87 -8.61 11.69
CA ALA A 175 5.86 -9.38 12.43
C ALA A 175 5.28 -9.99 13.72
N ALA A 176 5.71 -11.20 14.04
CA ALA A 176 5.31 -11.94 15.23
C ALA A 176 6.52 -12.53 15.95
N ARG A 177 6.38 -12.71 17.27
CA ARG A 177 7.40 -13.27 18.15
C ARG A 177 6.92 -14.56 18.77
N LEU A 178 7.80 -15.55 18.90
CA LEU A 178 7.53 -16.81 19.56
C LEU A 178 7.12 -16.58 21.03
N ARG A 179 5.99 -17.15 21.42
CA ARG A 179 5.42 -17.07 22.76
C ARG A 179 5.07 -18.48 23.24
N GLY A 180 6.01 -19.13 23.91
CA GLY A 180 5.81 -20.49 24.44
C GLY A 180 5.98 -21.57 23.37
N VAL A 181 5.10 -22.57 23.36
CA VAL A 181 5.21 -23.76 22.51
C VAL A 181 4.38 -23.58 21.24
N ALA A 182 5.05 -23.36 20.10
CA ALA A 182 4.43 -23.28 18.77
C ALA A 182 3.34 -22.19 18.59
N GLU A 183 3.25 -21.25 19.52
CA GLU A 183 2.40 -20.07 19.43
C GLU A 183 3.26 -18.82 19.22
N TYR A 184 2.76 -17.89 18.42
CA TYR A 184 3.39 -16.60 18.18
C TYR A 184 2.42 -15.49 18.58
N SER A 185 2.96 -14.37 19.06
CA SER A 185 2.20 -13.14 19.30
C SER A 185 2.65 -12.08 18.32
N ASN A 186 1.70 -11.48 17.60
CA ASN A 186 1.97 -10.33 16.75
C ASN A 186 2.58 -9.18 17.57
N LEU A 187 3.66 -8.57 17.07
CA LEU A 187 4.41 -7.55 17.80
C LEU A 187 3.66 -6.23 17.96
N ARG A 188 2.68 -5.94 17.11
CA ARG A 188 1.87 -4.72 17.10
C ARG A 188 0.53 -4.91 17.80
N SER A 189 -0.25 -5.90 17.38
CA SER A 189 -1.61 -6.13 17.90
C SER A 189 -1.65 -6.98 19.16
N GLY A 190 -0.56 -7.70 19.48
CA GLY A 190 -0.52 -8.66 20.59
C GLY A 190 -1.36 -9.93 20.35
N MET A 191 -2.02 -10.04 19.20
CA MET A 191 -2.86 -11.18 18.86
C MET A 191 -2.02 -12.45 18.79
N VAL A 192 -2.50 -13.50 19.47
CA VAL A 192 -1.86 -14.82 19.47
C VAL A 192 -2.30 -15.58 18.23
N SER A 193 -1.35 -16.23 17.56
CA SER A 193 -1.57 -16.97 16.32
C SER A 193 -0.58 -18.13 16.21
N ALA A 194 -1.04 -19.25 15.65
CA ALA A 194 -0.19 -20.40 15.39
C ALA A 194 0.33 -20.37 13.94
N VAL A 195 1.44 -21.06 13.68
CA VAL A 195 1.90 -21.27 12.29
C VAL A 195 0.93 -22.24 11.60
N HIS A 196 0.52 -21.92 10.38
CA HIS A 196 -0.40 -22.77 9.62
C HIS A 196 0.23 -24.15 9.32
N PRO A 197 -0.50 -25.27 9.43
CA PRO A 197 0.05 -26.62 9.23
C PRO A 197 0.67 -26.90 7.85
N THR A 198 0.38 -26.06 6.85
CA THR A 198 0.97 -26.20 5.50
C THR A 198 2.29 -25.45 5.34
N SER A 199 2.71 -24.68 6.33
CA SER A 199 3.98 -23.95 6.32
C SER A 199 5.14 -24.92 6.49
N ALA A 200 6.27 -24.63 5.85
CA ALA A 200 7.55 -25.32 6.04
C ALA A 200 8.08 -25.19 7.48
N LEU A 201 7.67 -24.14 8.19
CA LEU A 201 8.05 -23.91 9.59
C LEU A 201 7.23 -24.75 10.57
N TYR A 202 6.14 -25.37 10.11
CA TYR A 202 5.31 -26.20 10.95
C TYR A 202 5.97 -27.56 11.22
N GLY A 203 6.05 -27.96 12.49
CA GLY A 203 6.62 -29.25 12.88
C GLY A 203 8.15 -29.30 12.91
N LEU A 204 8.84 -28.17 12.69
CA LEU A 204 10.28 -28.08 12.94
C LEU A 204 10.57 -28.15 14.44
N GLY A 205 11.59 -28.92 14.82
CA GLY A 205 12.06 -29.01 16.21
C GLY A 205 12.71 -27.72 16.74
N TYR A 206 13.05 -26.80 15.83
CA TYR A 206 13.53 -25.45 16.15
C TYR A 206 12.58 -24.44 15.53
N LEU A 207 12.04 -23.52 16.35
CA LEU A 207 11.19 -22.43 15.89
C LEU A 207 11.95 -21.12 16.03
N PRO A 208 12.03 -20.29 14.96
CA PRO A 208 12.69 -19.00 15.02
C PRO A 208 11.98 -18.07 16.00
N GLU A 209 12.74 -17.23 16.72
CA GLU A 209 12.14 -16.31 17.70
C GLU A 209 11.26 -15.24 17.03
N PHE A 210 11.67 -14.75 15.86
CA PHE A 210 10.96 -13.71 15.12
C PHE A 210 10.62 -14.17 13.70
N VAL A 211 9.39 -13.90 13.30
CA VAL A 211 8.88 -14.24 11.98
C VAL A 211 8.07 -13.09 11.40
N VAL A 212 8.05 -13.01 10.07
CA VAL A 212 7.06 -12.23 9.31
C VAL A 212 6.14 -13.18 8.58
N TYR A 213 4.88 -12.79 8.41
CA TYR A 213 3.88 -13.57 7.68
C TYR A 213 3.21 -12.72 6.60
N HIS A 214 2.67 -13.35 5.57
CA HIS A 214 1.97 -12.66 4.47
C HIS A 214 0.50 -12.39 4.78
N GLN A 215 -0.20 -13.37 5.35
CA GLN A 215 -1.62 -13.28 5.63
C GLN A 215 -1.97 -14.02 6.92
N ILE A 216 -3.09 -13.64 7.51
CA ILE A 216 -3.66 -14.29 8.68
C ILE A 216 -5.01 -14.90 8.33
N MET A 217 -5.23 -16.13 8.78
CA MET A 217 -6.48 -16.87 8.55
C MET A 217 -7.16 -17.14 9.89
N LEU A 218 -8.36 -16.59 10.07
CA LEU A 218 -9.21 -16.88 11.22
C LEU A 218 -10.17 -18.02 10.87
N THR A 219 -10.00 -19.16 11.55
CA THR A 219 -10.90 -20.32 11.43
C THR A 219 -11.36 -20.73 12.84
N SER A 220 -11.09 -21.96 13.28
CA SER A 220 -11.23 -22.36 14.70
C SER A 220 -10.13 -21.77 15.57
N LYS A 221 -8.95 -21.55 14.99
CA LYS A 221 -7.82 -20.83 15.59
C LYS A 221 -7.28 -19.84 14.57
N THR A 222 -6.56 -18.85 15.05
CA THR A 222 -5.88 -17.88 14.19
C THR A 222 -4.56 -18.47 13.70
N TYR A 223 -4.40 -18.58 12.38
CA TYR A 223 -3.21 -19.13 11.75
C TYR A 223 -2.48 -18.09 10.90
N MET A 224 -1.16 -18.04 11.02
CA MET A 224 -0.29 -17.28 10.13
C MET A 224 0.07 -18.14 8.92
N SER A 225 -0.09 -17.59 7.73
CA SER A 225 0.19 -18.27 6.46
C SER A 225 1.33 -17.59 5.72
N THR A 226 2.16 -18.42 5.09
CA THR A 226 3.39 -18.02 4.40
C THR A 226 4.32 -17.24 5.33
N VAL A 227 5.04 -17.99 6.16
CA VAL A 227 5.87 -17.46 7.24
C VAL A 227 7.34 -17.47 6.84
N THR A 228 8.12 -16.50 7.32
CA THR A 228 9.57 -16.44 7.11
C THR A 228 10.28 -15.97 8.36
N ALA A 229 11.32 -16.70 8.75
CA ALA A 229 12.21 -16.33 9.83
C ALA A 229 12.96 -15.05 9.47
N VAL A 230 13.05 -14.12 10.43
CA VAL A 230 13.73 -12.85 10.25
C VAL A 230 14.61 -12.53 11.44
N ASP A 231 15.67 -11.79 11.18
CA ASP A 231 16.54 -11.26 12.22
C ASP A 231 15.86 -10.06 12.94
N PRO A 232 15.87 -9.99 14.29
CA PRO A 232 15.38 -8.83 15.04
C PRO A 232 16.06 -7.50 14.65
N TYR A 233 17.34 -7.51 14.26
CA TYR A 233 18.05 -6.31 13.81
C TYR A 233 17.42 -5.73 12.54
N TRP A 234 16.98 -6.58 11.60
CA TRP A 234 16.29 -6.12 10.39
C TRP A 234 14.94 -5.50 10.71
N LEU A 235 14.20 -6.09 11.66
CA LEU A 235 12.92 -5.52 12.12
C LEU A 235 13.12 -4.13 12.72
N ALA A 236 14.13 -3.96 13.58
CA ALA A 236 14.43 -2.67 14.17
C ALA A 236 14.90 -1.62 13.16
N GLU A 237 15.73 -2.01 12.19
CA GLU A 237 16.22 -1.13 11.13
C GLU A 237 15.08 -0.66 10.20
N LEU A 238 14.24 -1.60 9.75
CA LEU A 238 13.23 -1.35 8.72
C LEU A 238 11.91 -0.84 9.29
N GLY A 239 11.62 -1.21 10.54
CA GLY A 239 10.42 -0.84 11.26
C GLY A 239 10.70 0.05 12.45
N GLY A 240 11.69 0.95 12.40
CA GLY A 240 12.10 1.82 13.52
C GLY A 240 10.97 2.65 14.13
N VAL A 241 9.87 2.87 13.39
CA VAL A 241 8.63 3.50 13.88
C VAL A 241 7.92 2.64 14.92
N PHE A 242 8.05 1.32 14.84
CA PHE A 242 7.37 0.34 15.67
C PHE A 242 8.31 -0.40 16.61
N TYR A 243 9.57 -0.55 16.22
CA TYR A 243 10.51 -1.44 16.87
C TYR A 243 11.76 -0.68 17.30
N SER A 244 12.18 -0.92 18.54
CA SER A 244 13.43 -0.41 19.10
C SER A 244 14.14 -1.55 19.81
N ILE A 245 15.45 -1.69 19.56
CA ILE A 245 16.27 -2.68 20.22
C ILE A 245 16.54 -2.18 21.64
N LYS A 246 16.09 -2.94 22.63
CA LYS A 246 16.50 -2.71 24.01
C LYS A 246 17.88 -3.33 24.23
N GLU A 247 18.94 -2.57 23.99
CA GLU A 247 20.24 -2.91 24.55
C GLU A 247 20.20 -2.73 26.07
N LYS A 248 20.81 -3.66 26.82
CA LYS A 248 20.92 -3.56 28.28
C LYS A 248 21.67 -2.25 28.64
N GLY A 249 20.92 -1.19 28.96
CA GLY A 249 21.46 0.08 29.43
C GLY A 249 20.95 1.34 28.71
N GLN A 250 20.27 1.24 27.56
CA GLN A 250 19.76 2.42 26.86
C GLN A 250 18.31 2.75 27.23
N SER A 251 18.04 4.03 27.53
CA SER A 251 16.72 4.53 27.94
C SER A 251 15.83 4.78 26.73
N LYS A 252 14.63 4.18 26.70
CA LYS A 252 13.59 4.38 25.66
C LYS A 252 13.36 5.86 25.29
N LYS A 253 13.49 6.75 26.28
CA LYS A 253 13.28 8.19 26.11
C LYS A 253 14.22 8.85 25.12
N ALA A 254 15.46 8.36 24.98
CA ALA A 254 16.45 8.97 24.09
C ALA A 254 16.11 8.71 22.61
N THR A 255 15.71 7.48 22.28
CA THR A 255 15.31 7.08 20.92
C THR A 255 13.98 7.73 20.53
N GLU A 256 12.99 7.72 21.43
CA GLU A 256 11.70 8.41 21.21
C GLU A 256 11.90 9.93 20.99
N HIS A 257 12.77 10.57 21.77
CA HIS A 257 13.06 11.99 21.61
C HIS A 257 13.73 12.33 20.27
N LEU A 258 14.67 11.50 19.79
CA LEU A 258 15.29 11.70 18.47
C LEU A 258 14.27 11.58 17.33
N MET A 259 13.38 10.60 17.44
CA MET A 259 12.35 10.33 16.45
C MET A 259 11.29 11.44 16.41
N ASN A 260 10.83 11.89 17.58
CA ASN A 260 9.93 13.05 17.69
C ASN A 260 10.59 14.31 17.14
N LYS A 261 11.87 14.54 17.43
CA LYS A 261 12.61 15.71 16.93
C LYS A 261 12.81 15.68 15.41
N GLN A 262 13.04 14.51 14.82
CA GLN A 262 13.06 14.34 13.36
C GLN A 262 11.69 14.64 12.75
N MET A 263 10.61 14.14 13.36
CA MET A 263 9.25 14.36 12.91
C MET A 263 8.86 15.85 12.98
N GLU A 264 9.23 16.54 14.06
CA GLU A 264 9.04 17.99 14.22
C GLU A 264 9.81 18.78 13.15
N LEU A 265 11.09 18.46 12.94
CA LEU A 265 11.92 19.14 11.94
C LEU A 265 11.34 18.96 10.52
N GLU A 266 10.89 17.75 10.19
CA GLU A 266 10.27 17.47 8.89
C GLU A 266 8.93 18.20 8.74
N ALA A 267 8.12 18.27 9.79
CA ALA A 267 6.87 19.03 9.79
C ALA A 267 7.13 20.54 9.61
N ASP A 268 8.14 21.10 10.27
CA ASP A 268 8.51 22.50 10.15
C ASP A 268 9.06 22.82 8.74
N LEU A 269 9.89 21.93 8.18
CA LEU A 269 10.34 22.02 6.79
C LEU A 269 9.17 21.95 5.79
N ALA A 270 8.18 21.10 6.04
CA ALA A 270 6.99 21.00 5.21
C ALA A 270 6.12 22.28 5.30
N ARG A 271 5.95 22.85 6.50
CA ARG A 271 5.27 24.14 6.68
C ARG A 271 6.01 25.26 5.94
N ALA A 272 7.34 25.32 6.04
CA ALA A 272 8.15 26.31 5.33
C ALA A 272 7.98 26.21 3.80
N ARG A 273 7.97 24.99 3.23
CA ARG A 273 7.71 24.76 1.79
C ARG A 273 6.34 25.26 1.32
N GLN A 274 5.32 25.29 2.17
CA GLN A 274 4.01 25.83 1.82
C GLN A 274 3.94 27.37 1.88
N VAL A 275 4.81 28.00 2.69
CA VAL A 275 4.86 29.47 2.86
C VAL A 275 5.68 30.13 1.75
N GLU A 276 6.76 29.50 1.28
CA GLU A 276 7.63 29.97 0.18
C GLU A 276 6.87 30.41 -1.09
N PRO A 277 5.97 29.60 -1.70
CA PRO A 277 5.23 30.01 -2.90
C PRO A 277 4.23 31.14 -2.61
N VAL A 278 3.69 31.23 -1.39
CA VAL A 278 2.76 32.31 -1.01
C VAL A 278 3.51 33.63 -0.81
N GLU A 279 4.73 33.59 -0.29
CA GLU A 279 5.60 34.75 -0.19
C GLU A 279 6.16 35.22 -1.53
N GLU A 280 6.51 34.32 -2.44
CA GLU A 280 6.97 34.70 -3.79
C GLU A 280 5.84 35.33 -4.62
N VAL A 281 4.62 34.78 -4.54
CA VAL A 281 3.43 35.35 -5.20
C VAL A 281 3.08 36.72 -4.59
N LYS A 282 3.20 36.88 -3.26
CA LYS A 282 3.05 38.19 -2.59
C LYS A 282 4.16 39.18 -2.98
N LYS A 283 5.42 38.75 -3.05
CA LYS A 283 6.56 39.61 -3.46
C LYS A 283 6.42 40.04 -4.93
N GLN A 284 5.93 39.19 -5.82
CA GLN A 284 5.64 39.56 -7.21
C GLN A 284 4.47 40.55 -7.34
N THR A 285 3.37 40.35 -6.59
CA THR A 285 2.25 41.32 -6.58
C THR A 285 2.63 42.66 -5.95
N THR A 286 3.53 42.67 -4.97
CA THR A 286 4.03 43.91 -4.34
C THR A 286 5.01 44.66 -5.25
N ARG A 287 5.80 43.96 -6.08
CA ARG A 287 6.73 44.58 -7.06
C ARG A 287 6.04 45.22 -8.28
N LEU A 288 4.79 44.84 -8.58
CA LEU A 288 3.96 45.45 -9.63
C LEU A 288 3.24 46.73 -9.17
N ALA A 289 3.36 47.13 -7.90
CA ALA A 289 2.80 48.37 -7.39
C ALA A 289 3.85 49.50 -7.41
N THR A 290 4.00 50.18 -8.55
CA THR A 290 4.82 51.40 -8.66
C THR A 290 4.18 52.54 -7.84
N PRO A 291 4.91 53.23 -6.94
CA PRO A 291 4.38 54.39 -6.23
C PRO A 291 4.33 55.59 -7.18
N GLY A 292 3.18 55.84 -7.80
CA GLY A 292 2.99 57.02 -8.64
C GLY A 292 2.07 56.85 -9.84
N MET A 293 0.82 56.44 -9.62
CA MET A 293 -0.25 56.74 -10.57
C MET A 293 -1.48 57.24 -9.82
N ARG A 294 -1.90 58.46 -10.16
CA ARG A 294 -3.16 59.05 -9.71
C ARG A 294 -4.31 58.08 -10.04
N LEU A 295 -5.09 57.73 -9.02
CA LEU A 295 -6.37 57.04 -9.19
C LEU A 295 -7.30 57.87 -10.08
N ALA A 296 -7.51 57.44 -11.32
CA ALA A 296 -8.66 57.86 -12.09
C ALA A 296 -9.91 57.30 -11.39
N ARG A 297 -10.83 58.19 -10.99
CA ARG A 297 -12.15 57.80 -10.47
C ARG A 297 -12.85 56.88 -11.48
N PRO A 298 -13.55 55.82 -11.05
CA PRO A 298 -14.41 55.07 -11.96
C PRO A 298 -15.53 55.99 -12.48
N PRO A 299 -16.00 55.80 -13.73
CA PRO A 299 -17.09 56.60 -14.26
C PRO A 299 -18.35 56.34 -13.45
N SER A 300 -18.96 57.42 -12.97
CA SER A 300 -20.29 57.42 -12.39
C SER A 300 -21.30 56.97 -13.44
N VAL A 301 -21.94 55.82 -13.23
CA VAL A 301 -23.11 55.41 -13.99
C VAL A 301 -24.21 56.43 -13.75
N VAL A 302 -24.45 57.27 -14.76
CA VAL A 302 -25.54 58.24 -14.82
C VAL A 302 -26.85 57.45 -14.92
N ARG A 303 -27.67 57.52 -13.88
CA ARG A 303 -29.10 57.19 -13.96
C ARG A 303 -29.82 58.33 -14.70
N PRO A 304 -30.61 58.06 -15.76
CA PRO A 304 -31.42 59.10 -16.39
C PRO A 304 -32.52 59.61 -15.43
N GLY A 305 -32.78 60.93 -15.54
CA GLY A 305 -33.59 61.80 -14.67
C GLY A 305 -35.00 61.31 -14.31
N SER A 306 -35.54 61.63 -13.14
CA SER A 306 -35.99 62.95 -12.64
C SER A 306 -37.50 63.13 -12.79
N SER A 307 -38.24 63.06 -11.69
CA SER A 307 -39.16 64.13 -11.24
C SER A 307 -40.02 63.64 -10.07
N VAL A 308 -39.97 64.40 -8.97
CA VAL A 308 -40.83 64.31 -7.79
C VAL A 308 -42.21 64.87 -8.11
N VAL A 309 -43.32 64.12 -7.91
CA VAL A 309 -44.65 64.67 -7.53
C VAL A 309 -45.45 63.62 -6.73
N ARG A 310 -46.17 64.10 -5.71
CA ARG A 310 -47.01 63.46 -4.67
C ARG A 310 -48.18 62.58 -5.17
N PRO A 311 -48.79 61.73 -4.31
CA PRO A 311 -49.98 60.96 -4.67
C PRO A 311 -51.26 61.82 -4.56
N GLY A 312 -52.14 61.69 -5.55
CA GLY A 312 -53.49 62.25 -5.54
C GLY A 312 -54.34 61.72 -6.69
N SER A 313 -55.32 60.88 -6.33
CA SER A 313 -56.59 60.61 -7.03
C SER A 313 -56.60 60.14 -8.50
N SER A 314 -56.91 58.85 -8.63
CA SER A 314 -58.10 58.33 -9.35
C SER A 314 -58.12 58.19 -10.88
N VAL A 315 -58.72 57.05 -11.29
CA VAL A 315 -59.58 56.84 -12.47
C VAL A 315 -58.95 56.20 -13.73
N VAL A 316 -59.23 54.90 -13.85
CA VAL A 316 -59.80 54.18 -15.03
C VAL A 316 -58.85 53.50 -16.06
N ARG A 317 -59.03 52.16 -16.11
CA ARG A 317 -58.74 51.16 -17.18
C ARG A 317 -59.32 51.59 -18.55
N PRO A 318 -58.97 51.03 -19.73
CA PRO A 318 -58.71 49.60 -20.05
C PRO A 318 -57.57 49.43 -21.08
N GLY A 319 -57.12 48.27 -21.56
CA GLY A 319 -57.54 46.88 -21.59
C GLY A 319 -56.78 46.15 -22.70
N SER A 320 -57.00 44.84 -22.80
CA SER A 320 -56.62 43.90 -23.87
C SER A 320 -55.18 43.39 -23.96
N SER A 321 -55.01 42.18 -23.44
CA SER A 321 -53.97 41.20 -23.82
C SER A 321 -54.66 40.12 -24.65
N VAL A 322 -54.09 39.77 -25.81
CA VAL A 322 -54.54 38.64 -26.62
C VAL A 322 -53.54 37.48 -26.45
N ARG A 323 -54.11 36.36 -25.99
CA ARG A 323 -53.53 35.02 -25.87
C ARG A 323 -53.03 34.46 -27.21
N GLY A 324 -52.07 33.54 -27.12
CA GLY A 324 -52.09 32.35 -27.96
C GLY A 324 -50.80 31.53 -27.95
N GLN A 325 -50.83 30.36 -27.29
CA GLN A 325 -50.80 29.04 -27.97
C GLN A 325 -50.25 27.92 -27.06
N ARG A 326 -51.02 26.83 -26.99
CA ARG A 326 -50.60 25.49 -26.54
C ARG A 326 -51.42 24.45 -27.32
N ARG A 327 -50.75 23.46 -27.92
CA ARG A 327 -51.15 22.07 -28.18
C ARG A 327 -49.83 21.28 -28.29
N GLN A 328 -49.40 20.44 -27.33
CA GLN A 328 -49.80 19.05 -27.01
C GLN A 328 -49.86 18.16 -28.25
N THR A 329 -49.25 16.97 -28.39
CA THR A 329 -48.66 15.91 -27.53
C THR A 329 -48.16 14.79 -28.52
N PRO A 330 -47.86 13.52 -28.16
CA PRO A 330 -46.92 12.96 -27.18
C PRO A 330 -45.98 11.85 -27.77
N ARG A 331 -45.11 11.28 -26.92
CA ARG A 331 -44.31 10.05 -27.15
C ARG A 331 -45.03 8.77 -26.69
N HIS A 332 -44.75 7.67 -27.38
CA HIS A 332 -44.41 6.29 -26.92
C HIS A 332 -45.08 5.21 -27.79
N ASN A 333 -44.26 4.38 -28.44
CA ASN A 333 -43.74 3.15 -27.83
C ASN A 333 -42.23 3.08 -28.06
#